data_AF-I7C0E3-F1
#
_entry.id   AF-I7C0E3-F1
#
_cell.length_a   1.000
_cell.length_b   1.000
_cell.length_c   1.000
_cell.angle_alpha   90.00
_cell.angle_beta   90.00
_cell.angle_gamma   90.00
#
_symmetry.space_group_name_H-M   'P 1'
#
loop_
_entity.id
_entity.type
_entity.pdbx_description
1 polymer ?
#
loop_
_entity_poly.entity_id
_entity_poly.type
_entity_poly.pdbx_seq_one_letter_code
_entity_poly.pdbx_strand_id
1 'polypeptide(L)'
;MRKIHELSNFIWSIADLLRDAYRLSQYERVLLPLVVLRRFDCVLESTKEAVLASYTQYKGKLNDEVLDSLLNNVSGQRLHNHSPLSFKKMKDDPYNVHLNLISYINGFSKKRPRDL
;
A
#
# COMPACT_ATOMS: atom_id res chain seq x y z
N MET A 1 3.01 28.54 16.12
CA MET A 1 1.69 28.07 16.63
C MET A 1 0.55 28.04 15.59
N ARG A 2 0.70 28.47 14.32
CA ARG A 2 -0.40 28.45 13.33
C ARG A 2 -0.61 27.12 12.58
N LYS A 3 0.46 26.37 12.27
CA LYS A 3 0.40 25.15 11.44
C LYS A 3 -0.45 24.00 11.99
N ILE A 4 -0.50 23.82 13.32
CA ILE A 4 -1.23 22.68 13.92
C ILE A 4 -2.74 22.88 13.77
N HIS A 5 -3.22 24.11 13.94
CA HIS A 5 -4.64 24.44 13.83
C HIS A 5 -5.13 24.31 12.37
N GLU A 6 -4.30 24.75 11.41
CA GLU A 6 -4.57 24.56 9.98
C GLU A 6 -4.62 23.07 9.60
N LEU A 7 -3.69 22.25 10.12
CA LEU A 7 -3.72 20.80 9.88
C LEU A 7 -4.96 20.14 10.49
N SER A 8 -5.33 20.52 11.71
CA SER A 8 -6.55 20.01 12.36
C SER A 8 -7.79 20.36 11.54
N ASN A 9 -7.94 21.61 11.10
CA ASN A 9 -9.08 22.03 10.30
C ASN A 9 -9.11 21.33 8.93
N PHE A 10 -7.95 21.12 8.30
CA PHE A 10 -7.84 20.36 7.07
C PHE A 10 -8.26 18.90 7.24
N ILE A 11 -7.78 18.23 8.29
CA ILE A 11 -8.16 16.84 8.60
C ILE A 11 -9.67 16.74 8.85
N TRP A 12 -10.25 17.69 9.61
CA TRP A 12 -11.69 17.74 9.86
C TRP A 12 -12.51 17.98 8.58
N SER A 13 -12.06 18.85 7.67
CA SER A 13 -12.73 19.09 6.39
C SER A 13 -12.75 17.86 5.47
N ILE A 14 -11.71 17.03 5.51
CA ILE A 14 -11.68 15.75 4.79
C ILE A 14 -12.61 14.74 5.48
N ALA A 15 -12.66 14.75 6.80
CA ALA A 15 -13.54 13.87 7.56
C ALA A 15 -15.03 14.17 7.28
N ASP A 16 -15.40 15.43 7.07
CA ASP A 16 -16.77 15.83 6.72
C ASP A 16 -17.22 15.27 5.36
N LEU A 17 -16.33 15.14 4.38
CA LEU A 17 -16.62 14.54 3.07
C LEU A 17 -17.04 13.06 3.15
N LEU A 18 -16.55 12.35 4.16
CA LEU A 18 -16.84 10.93 4.37
C LEU A 18 -18.00 10.71 5.36
N ARG A 19 -18.40 11.77 6.10
CA ARG A 19 -19.32 11.69 7.25
C ARG A 19 -20.77 11.41 6.83
N ASP A 20 -21.16 11.84 5.63
CA ASP A 20 -22.48 11.53 5.06
C ASP A 20 -22.56 10.10 4.47
N ALA A 21 -21.43 9.49 4.13
CA ALA A 21 -21.39 8.18 3.49
C ALA A 21 -21.23 7.01 4.48
N TYR A 22 -20.66 7.24 5.68
CA TYR A 22 -20.30 6.17 6.61
C TYR A 22 -20.62 6.50 8.07
N ARG A 23 -21.13 5.51 8.81
CA ARG A 23 -21.26 5.58 10.27
C ARG A 23 -19.89 5.49 10.94
N LEU A 24 -19.73 6.10 12.12
CA LEU A 24 -18.46 6.11 12.87
C LEU A 24 -17.85 4.71 13.07
N SER A 25 -18.68 3.69 13.27
CA SER A 25 -18.25 2.28 13.40
C SER A 25 -17.78 1.64 12.08
N GLN A 26 -18.19 2.17 10.94
CA GLN A 26 -17.75 1.70 9.62
C GLN A 26 -16.44 2.35 9.19
N TYR A 27 -16.17 3.57 9.66
CA TYR A 27 -14.91 4.25 9.41
C TYR A 27 -13.71 3.44 9.87
N GLU A 28 -13.77 2.87 11.08
CA GLU A 28 -12.68 2.05 11.63
C GLU A 28 -12.32 0.88 10.70
N ARG A 29 -13.33 0.23 10.11
CA ARG A 29 -13.15 -0.91 9.20
C ARG A 29 -12.48 -0.56 7.88
N VAL A 30 -12.56 0.69 7.44
CA VAL A 30 -11.94 1.17 6.20
C VAL A 30 -10.61 1.85 6.48
N LEU A 31 -10.56 2.65 7.55
CA LEU A 31 -9.39 3.44 7.93
C LEU A 31 -8.23 2.55 8.39
N LEU A 32 -8.48 1.57 9.26
CA LEU A 32 -7.41 0.71 9.79
C LEU A 32 -6.66 -0.04 8.67
N PRO A 33 -7.33 -0.73 7.73
CA PRO A 33 -6.64 -1.36 6.60
C PRO A 33 -5.86 -0.35 5.74
N LEU A 34 -6.42 0.84 5.48
CA LEU A 34 -5.73 1.86 4.67
C LEU A 34 -4.49 2.42 5.37
N VAL A 35 -4.53 2.63 6.68
CA VAL A 35 -3.38 3.08 7.48
C VAL A 35 -2.29 2.01 7.49
N VAL A 36 -2.66 0.74 7.64
CA VAL A 36 -1.72 -0.38 7.57
C VAL A 36 -1.09 -0.47 6.17
N LEU A 37 -1.90 -0.38 5.11
CA LEU A 37 -1.40 -0.36 3.72
C LEU A 37 -0.44 0.80 3.47
N ARG A 38 -0.75 1.99 4.00
CA ARG A 38 0.14 3.15 3.89
C ARG A 38 1.46 2.93 4.62
N ARG A 39 1.43 2.30 5.80
CA ARG A 39 2.65 1.94 6.54
C ARG A 39 3.51 0.95 5.75
N PHE A 40 2.91 -0.06 5.13
CA PHE A 40 3.64 -0.98 4.26
C PHE A 40 4.20 -0.29 3.03
N ASP A 41 3.45 0.60 2.39
CA ASP A 41 3.93 1.39 1.24
C ASP A 41 5.18 2.19 1.63
N CYS A 42 5.19 2.87 2.78
CA CYS A 42 6.36 3.63 3.25
C CYS A 42 7.58 2.76 3.58
N VAL A 43 7.37 1.55 4.13
CA VAL A 43 8.47 0.61 4.43
C VAL A 43 9.07 0.04 3.14
N LEU A 44 8.24 -0.22 2.14
CA LEU A 44 8.65 -0.78 0.86
C LEU A 44 9.12 0.29 -0.15
N GLU A 45 8.84 1.57 0.08
CA GLU A 45 9.15 2.66 -0.86
C GLU A 45 10.65 2.72 -1.21
N SER A 46 11.53 2.50 -0.24
CA SER A 46 12.98 2.51 -0.45
C SER A 46 13.51 1.30 -1.24
N THR A 47 12.84 0.16 -1.16
CA THR A 47 13.29 -1.10 -1.79
C THR A 47 12.50 -1.46 -3.05
N LYS A 48 11.47 -0.68 -3.38
CA LYS A 48 10.52 -0.96 -4.47
C LYS A 48 11.17 -1.07 -5.84
N GLU A 49 12.09 -0.17 -6.17
CA GLU A 49 12.77 -0.17 -7.47
C GLU A 49 13.62 -1.44 -7.66
N ALA A 50 14.31 -1.86 -6.59
CA ALA A 50 15.09 -3.10 -6.59
C ALA A 50 14.19 -4.33 -6.72
N VAL A 51 13.09 -4.38 -5.97
CA VAL A 51 12.10 -5.48 -6.03
C VAL A 51 11.48 -5.58 -7.43
N LEU A 52 11.12 -4.46 -8.06
CA LEU A 52 10.57 -4.44 -9.42
C LEU A 52 11.59 -4.89 -10.47
N ALA A 53 12.85 -4.45 -10.36
CA ALA A 53 13.91 -4.88 -11.25
C ALA A 53 14.15 -6.40 -11.14
N SER A 54 14.25 -6.93 -9.92
CA SER A 54 14.38 -8.36 -9.68
C SER A 54 13.15 -9.13 -10.18
N TYR A 55 11.93 -8.64 -9.93
CA TYR A 55 10.72 -9.29 -10.40
C TYR A 55 10.71 -9.41 -11.92
N THR A 56 11.02 -8.33 -12.66
CA THR A 56 11.08 -8.38 -14.14
C THR A 56 12.18 -9.33 -14.66
N GLN A 57 13.31 -9.43 -13.96
CA GLN A 57 14.42 -10.30 -14.39
C GLN A 57 14.12 -11.81 -14.22
N TYR A 58 13.42 -12.17 -13.15
CA TYR A 58 13.22 -13.56 -12.73
C TYR A 58 11.80 -14.10 -12.97
N LYS A 59 10.83 -13.23 -13.28
CA LYS A 59 9.46 -13.64 -13.62
C LYS A 59 9.47 -14.62 -14.79
N GLY A 60 8.86 -15.79 -14.59
CA GLY A 60 8.77 -16.86 -15.60
C GLY A 60 10.03 -17.72 -15.75
N LYS A 61 11.10 -17.44 -15.01
CA LYS A 61 12.33 -18.24 -14.99
C LYS A 61 12.50 -19.08 -13.73
N LEU A 62 11.89 -18.65 -12.62
CA LEU A 62 11.95 -19.32 -11.33
C LEU A 62 10.56 -19.76 -10.89
N ASN A 63 10.51 -20.81 -10.07
CA ASN A 63 9.29 -21.22 -9.37
C ASN A 63 8.82 -20.09 -8.44
N ASP A 64 7.51 -19.94 -8.31
CA ASP A 64 6.89 -18.85 -7.52
C ASP A 64 7.41 -18.77 -6.08
N GLU A 65 7.68 -19.90 -5.42
CA GLU A 65 8.19 -19.92 -4.04
C GLU A 65 9.63 -19.39 -3.91
N VAL A 66 10.46 -19.66 -4.90
CA VAL A 66 11.86 -19.20 -4.95
C VAL A 66 11.89 -17.71 -5.29
N LEU A 67 11.02 -17.29 -6.22
CA LEU A 67 10.82 -15.90 -6.57
C LEU A 67 10.36 -15.09 -5.35
N ASP A 68 9.37 -15.57 -4.60
CA ASP A 68 8.90 -14.93 -3.38
C ASP A 68 10.00 -14.76 -2.33
N SER A 69 10.82 -15.80 -2.14
CA SER A 69 11.93 -15.77 -1.17
C SER A 69 13.03 -14.79 -1.59
N LEU A 70 13.34 -14.72 -2.88
CA LEU A 70 14.29 -13.77 -3.43
C LEU A 70 13.80 -12.33 -3.26
N LEU A 71 12.55 -12.06 -3.61
CA LEU A 71 11.97 -10.71 -3.50
C LEU A 71 11.85 -10.25 -2.04
N ASN A 72 11.55 -11.17 -1.12
CA ASN A 72 11.60 -10.90 0.31
C ASN A 72 13.02 -10.49 0.75
N ASN A 73 14.05 -11.22 0.33
CA ASN A 73 15.44 -10.88 0.63
C ASN A 73 15.84 -9.51 0.05
N VAL A 74 15.45 -9.21 -1.19
CA VAL A 74 15.72 -7.90 -1.83
C VAL A 74 14.99 -6.77 -1.12
N SER A 75 13.76 -7.01 -0.66
CA SER A 75 12.99 -6.03 0.09
C SER A 75 13.52 -5.81 1.52
N GLY A 76 14.36 -6.71 2.03
CA GLY A 76 14.81 -6.73 3.42
C GLY A 76 13.69 -7.03 4.44
N GLN A 77 12.51 -7.45 3.95
CA GLN A 77 11.30 -7.66 4.74
C GLN A 77 10.71 -9.04 4.43
N ARG A 78 9.88 -9.55 5.34
CA ARG A 78 9.15 -10.82 5.13
C ARG A 78 7.97 -10.70 4.15
N LEU A 79 7.81 -9.53 3.54
CA LEU A 79 6.73 -9.17 2.64
C LEU A 79 7.31 -8.26 1.56
N HIS A 80 6.95 -8.50 0.31
CA HIS A 80 7.28 -7.64 -0.82
C HIS A 80 6.01 -7.28 -1.60
N ASN A 81 6.10 -6.24 -2.41
CA ASN A 81 5.07 -5.87 -3.37
C ASN A 81 5.71 -5.73 -4.75
N HIS A 82 5.20 -6.50 -5.72
CA HIS A 82 5.67 -6.49 -7.12
C HIS A 82 4.79 -5.64 -8.04
N SER A 83 3.78 -4.95 -7.51
CA SER A 83 2.97 -4.00 -8.25
C SER A 83 3.78 -2.73 -8.57
N PRO A 84 3.71 -2.21 -9.81
CA PRO A 84 4.39 -0.96 -10.19
C PRO A 84 3.73 0.29 -9.58
N LEU A 85 2.56 0.12 -8.95
CA LEU A 85 1.75 1.18 -8.35
C LEU A 85 2.24 1.51 -6.94
N SER A 86 2.32 2.79 -6.60
CA SER A 86 2.51 3.31 -5.23
C SER A 86 1.34 4.22 -4.90
N PHE A 87 1.07 4.48 -3.61
CA PHE A 87 0.04 5.46 -3.22
C PHE A 87 0.26 6.84 -3.87
N LYS A 88 1.53 7.22 -4.06
CA LYS A 88 1.90 8.44 -4.79
C LYS A 88 1.42 8.43 -6.24
N LYS A 89 1.64 7.33 -6.97
CA LYS A 89 1.19 7.15 -8.37
C LYS A 89 -0.33 6.99 -8.48
N MET A 90 -0.98 6.39 -7.49
CA MET A 90 -2.45 6.27 -7.49
C MET A 90 -3.14 7.63 -7.32
N LYS A 91 -2.53 8.56 -6.60
CA LYS A 91 -3.04 9.93 -6.48
C LYS A 91 -3.08 10.65 -7.83
N ASP A 92 -2.18 10.28 -8.76
CA ASP A 92 -2.09 10.90 -10.07
C ASP A 92 -3.20 10.41 -11.05
N ASP A 93 -3.87 9.29 -10.74
CA ASP A 93 -5.05 8.80 -11.48
C ASP A 93 -6.26 8.57 -10.55
N PRO A 94 -6.98 9.65 -10.19
CA PRO A 94 -8.15 9.60 -9.30
C PRO A 94 -9.32 8.78 -9.87
N TYR A 95 -9.44 8.67 -11.20
CA TYR A 95 -10.57 8.04 -11.86
C TYR A 95 -10.53 6.52 -11.75
N ASN A 96 -9.33 5.92 -11.71
CA ASN A 96 -9.15 4.47 -11.60
C ASN A 96 -8.67 4.02 -10.21
N VAL A 97 -8.83 4.84 -9.17
CA VAL A 97 -8.37 4.55 -7.80
C VAL A 97 -8.80 3.17 -7.31
N HIS A 98 -10.05 2.77 -7.58
CA HIS A 98 -10.54 1.45 -7.17
C HIS A 98 -9.76 0.31 -7.83
N LEU A 99 -9.58 0.34 -9.15
CA LEU A 99 -8.86 -0.68 -9.91
C LEU A 99 -7.37 -0.70 -9.54
N ASN A 100 -6.78 0.49 -9.39
CA ASN A 100 -5.39 0.65 -9.00
C ASN A 100 -5.15 0.11 -7.58
N LEU A 101 -6.06 0.35 -6.64
CA LEU A 101 -5.97 -0.16 -5.27
C LEU A 101 -6.08 -1.69 -5.24
N ILE A 102 -7.02 -2.28 -5.98
CA ILE A 102 -7.15 -3.74 -6.09
C ILE A 102 -5.88 -4.35 -6.68
N SER A 103 -5.37 -3.78 -7.78
CA SER A 103 -4.13 -4.24 -8.41
C SER A 103 -2.93 -4.19 -7.46
N TYR A 104 -2.84 -3.13 -6.64
CA TYR A 104 -1.78 -2.98 -5.65
C TYR A 104 -1.89 -3.99 -4.51
N ILE A 105 -3.09 -4.25 -4.01
CA ILE A 105 -3.34 -5.26 -2.97
C ILE A 105 -2.98 -6.66 -3.48
N ASN A 106 -3.36 -6.97 -4.73
CA ASN A 106 -3.02 -8.25 -5.37
C ASN A 106 -1.53 -8.40 -5.66
N GLY A 107 -0.78 -7.31 -5.68
CA GLY A 107 0.68 -7.30 -5.87
C GLY A 107 1.49 -7.71 -4.63
N PHE A 108 0.85 -7.88 -3.46
CA PHE A 108 1.55 -8.37 -2.28
C PHE A 108 1.77 -9.88 -2.33
N SER A 109 2.87 -10.34 -1.71
CA SER A 109 3.16 -11.77 -1.59
C SER A 109 2.02 -12.55 -0.93
N LYS A 110 1.78 -13.77 -1.43
CA LYS A 110 0.73 -14.70 -0.94
C LYS A 110 0.94 -15.11 0.53
N LYS A 111 2.18 -15.09 1.02
CA LYS A 111 2.50 -15.46 2.41
C LYS A 111 2.35 -14.23 3.31
N ARG A 112 1.18 -14.13 3.94
CA ARG A 112 0.99 -13.23 5.08
C ARG A 112 1.86 -13.72 6.25
N PRO A 113 2.56 -12.85 6.99
CA PRO A 113 3.16 -13.22 8.26
C PRO A 113 2.06 -13.81 9.15
N ARG A 114 2.28 -15.00 9.72
CA ARG A 114 1.28 -15.71 10.53
C ARG A 114 1.00 -15.07 11.89
N ASP A 115 1.68 -13.98 12.22
CA ASP A 115 1.79 -13.44 13.58
C ASP A 115 1.28 -12.00 13.73
N LEU A 116 0.26 -11.60 12.97
CA LEU A 116 -0.46 -10.32 13.14
C LEU A 116 -1.94 -10.54 13.42
#